data_AF-A0A851D9A4-F1
#
_entry.id   AF-A0A851D9A4-F1
#
_cell.length_a   1.000
_cell.length_b   1.000
_cell.length_c   1.000
_cell.angle_alpha   90.00
_cell.angle_beta   90.00
_cell.angle_gamma   90.00
#
_symmetry.space_group_name_H-M   'P 1'
#
loop_
_entity.id
_entity.type
_entity.pdbx_description
1 polymer ?
#
loop_
_entity_poly.entity_id
_entity_poly.type
_entity_poly.pdbx_seq_one_letter_code
_entity_poly.pdbx_strand_id
1 'polypeptide(L)'
;LQLNKLEEAANAAHTFFMANPEHMEIQQDIENYKTTAGKVTLIDREARQHMEDYSAGVRHYDKEEYELAIDFLERALEGYYSEDEDCQIMCEGPQRFEEHEYLEYKAGLYEAIADHYMQVLACKHDCVRELATRSGRISPIENFLPLHYDYLQFAYYRVGDYVKALECAKSYLLFHPDDEDVLENASYYEGLLEGTMDPDTIKPRKEAKMLLRRHKLESHLLQVAAVGLGYTYTEPNYWNRYGARQDEHSVPSSISSEPEDGPRLSLAKKPMPKLDRELKEGGPLLYSDVKFVYNSQQLNGTQRVLLDNVISEDQCRELHRVASGIMLAGDGYRGKTSPHTPNERFEGATVLKALKYGYEGRVPLKSARLFYDISEKARRIVESYFMLNSTLYFSYTHLVCRTALSGE
;
A
#
# COMPACT_ATOMS: atom_id res chain seq x y z
N LEU A 1 -15.78 -35.26 -17.19
CA LEU A 1 -16.04 -34.43 -18.40
C LEU A 1 -14.83 -33.53 -18.60
N GLN A 2 -13.97 -33.81 -19.58
CA GLN A 2 -12.92 -32.87 -19.99
C GLN A 2 -13.53 -31.95 -21.06
N LEU A 3 -13.58 -30.64 -20.79
CA LEU A 3 -14.22 -29.66 -21.67
C LEU A 3 -13.33 -29.21 -22.84
N ASN A 4 -12.06 -29.68 -22.91
CA ASN A 4 -11.08 -29.35 -23.94
C ASN A 4 -10.91 -27.83 -24.22
N LYS A 5 -11.05 -27.01 -23.17
CA LYS A 5 -10.96 -25.55 -23.18
C LYS A 5 -9.65 -25.07 -22.57
N LEU A 6 -8.54 -25.37 -23.26
CA LEU A 6 -7.20 -25.13 -22.73
C LEU A 6 -6.86 -23.64 -22.63
N GLU A 7 -7.35 -22.81 -23.55
CA GLU A 7 -7.12 -21.37 -23.53
C GLU A 7 -7.88 -20.68 -22.40
N GLU A 8 -9.14 -21.05 -22.16
CA GLU A 8 -9.92 -20.52 -21.04
C GLU A 8 -9.36 -20.99 -19.69
N ALA A 9 -8.86 -22.22 -19.62
CA ALA A 9 -8.19 -22.73 -18.43
C ALA A 9 -6.87 -21.97 -18.15
N ALA A 10 -6.09 -21.68 -19.19
CA ALA A 10 -4.87 -20.90 -19.08
C ALA A 10 -5.14 -19.45 -18.64
N ASN A 11 -6.18 -18.81 -19.19
CA ASN A 11 -6.60 -17.47 -18.79
C ASN A 11 -7.09 -17.45 -17.33
N ALA A 12 -7.92 -18.41 -16.92
CA ALA A 12 -8.38 -18.52 -15.54
C ALA A 12 -7.21 -18.74 -14.56
N ALA A 13 -6.26 -19.60 -14.92
CA ALA A 13 -5.05 -19.82 -14.13
C ALA A 13 -4.19 -18.54 -14.02
N HIS A 14 -4.06 -17.79 -15.12
CA HIS A 14 -3.34 -16.53 -15.13
C HIS A 14 -4.03 -15.45 -14.29
N THR A 15 -5.34 -15.24 -14.42
CA THR A 15 -6.13 -14.36 -13.56
C THR A 15 -5.90 -14.69 -12.07
N PHE A 16 -6.03 -15.97 -11.70
CA PHE A 16 -5.82 -16.40 -10.33
C PHE A 16 -4.39 -16.13 -9.84
N PHE A 17 -3.39 -16.35 -10.69
CA PHE A 17 -1.99 -16.06 -10.38
C PHE A 17 -1.74 -14.56 -10.19
N MET A 18 -2.35 -13.69 -11.00
CA MET A 18 -2.22 -12.25 -10.84
C MET A 18 -2.74 -11.78 -9.48
N ALA A 19 -3.82 -12.40 -8.97
CA ALA A 19 -4.31 -12.15 -7.61
C ALA A 19 -3.51 -12.89 -6.52
N ASN A 20 -2.83 -14.00 -6.84
CA ASN A 20 -2.14 -14.87 -5.90
C ASN A 20 -0.72 -15.25 -6.40
N PRO A 21 0.21 -14.29 -6.49
CA PRO A 21 1.52 -14.51 -7.11
C PRO A 21 2.38 -15.55 -6.38
N GLU A 22 2.13 -15.77 -5.08
CA GLU A 22 2.88 -16.73 -4.24
C GLU A 22 2.36 -18.18 -4.36
N HIS A 23 1.34 -18.44 -5.18
CA HIS A 23 0.73 -19.77 -5.32
C HIS A 23 1.50 -20.66 -6.30
N MET A 24 2.53 -21.36 -5.83
CA MET A 24 3.45 -22.14 -6.69
C MET A 24 2.77 -23.14 -7.63
N GLU A 25 1.68 -23.79 -7.20
CA GLU A 25 1.00 -24.80 -8.03
C GLU A 25 0.36 -24.18 -9.28
N ILE A 26 -0.17 -22.95 -9.21
CA ILE A 26 -0.77 -22.30 -10.37
C ILE A 26 0.31 -21.82 -11.34
N GLN A 27 1.49 -21.47 -10.82
CA GLN A 27 2.64 -21.11 -11.64
C GLN A 27 3.08 -22.30 -12.50
N GLN A 28 3.14 -23.50 -11.91
CA GLN A 28 3.43 -24.73 -12.65
C GLN A 28 2.35 -25.04 -13.70
N ASP A 29 1.08 -24.85 -13.36
CA ASP A 29 -0.03 -25.05 -14.29
C ASP A 29 0.03 -24.08 -15.48
N ILE A 30 0.37 -22.82 -15.26
CA ILE A 30 0.55 -21.82 -16.34
C ILE A 30 1.69 -22.23 -17.28
N GLU A 31 2.83 -22.70 -16.76
CA GLU A 31 3.93 -23.21 -17.60
C GLU A 31 3.53 -24.47 -18.38
N ASN A 32 2.74 -25.36 -17.77
CA ASN A 32 2.16 -26.52 -18.45
C ASN A 32 1.21 -26.09 -19.58
N TYR A 33 0.40 -25.04 -19.38
CA TYR A 33 -0.47 -24.52 -20.44
C TYR A 33 0.33 -23.87 -21.59
N LYS A 34 1.38 -23.10 -21.29
CA LYS A 34 2.27 -22.51 -22.31
C LYS A 34 2.96 -23.58 -23.17
N THR A 35 3.31 -24.72 -22.58
CA THR A 35 3.97 -25.82 -23.30
C THR A 35 2.98 -26.70 -24.07
N THR A 36 1.80 -26.96 -23.51
CA THR A 36 0.82 -27.90 -24.09
C THR A 36 -0.05 -27.27 -25.17
N ALA A 37 -0.39 -25.98 -25.05
CA ALA A 37 -1.31 -25.29 -25.96
C ALA A 37 -0.60 -24.36 -26.98
N GLY A 38 0.74 -24.32 -27.00
CA GLY A 38 1.52 -23.46 -27.89
C GLY A 38 1.54 -22.00 -27.42
N LYS A 39 1.58 -21.02 -28.35
CA LYS A 39 1.63 -19.60 -28.01
C LYS A 39 0.26 -19.12 -27.47
N VAL A 40 0.00 -19.40 -26.19
CA VAL A 40 -1.20 -18.93 -25.48
C VAL A 40 -1.01 -17.47 -25.07
N THR A 41 -1.93 -16.61 -25.50
CA THR A 41 -2.02 -15.25 -24.97
C THR A 41 -2.74 -15.32 -23.62
N LEU A 42 -2.00 -15.09 -22.54
CA LEU A 42 -2.58 -15.07 -21.20
C LEU A 42 -3.24 -13.71 -20.96
N ILE A 43 -4.52 -13.73 -20.63
CA ILE A 43 -5.32 -12.54 -20.37
C ILE A 43 -5.81 -12.61 -18.93
N ASP A 44 -5.42 -11.63 -18.12
CA ASP A 44 -6.02 -11.41 -16.82
C ASP A 44 -7.44 -10.85 -17.00
N ARG A 45 -8.43 -11.64 -16.60
CA ARG A 45 -9.86 -11.31 -16.71
C ARG A 45 -10.37 -10.42 -15.58
N GLU A 46 -9.58 -10.26 -14.52
CA GLU A 46 -9.88 -9.38 -13.38
C GLU A 46 -8.97 -8.14 -13.37
N ALA A 47 -8.17 -7.94 -14.43
CA ALA A 47 -7.39 -6.73 -14.62
C ALA A 47 -8.31 -5.51 -14.67
N ARG A 48 -8.03 -4.53 -13.82
CA ARG A 48 -8.79 -3.28 -13.79
C ARG A 48 -8.34 -2.36 -14.90
N GLN A 49 -9.26 -1.98 -15.78
CA GLN A 49 -8.94 -1.25 -17.01
C GLN A 49 -8.25 0.10 -16.73
N HIS A 50 -8.68 0.83 -15.69
CA HIS A 50 -8.07 2.11 -15.33
C HIS A 50 -6.59 1.98 -14.95
N MET A 51 -6.18 0.86 -14.34
CA MET A 51 -4.79 0.59 -13.98
C MET A 51 -3.91 0.29 -15.19
N GLU A 52 -4.47 -0.45 -16.17
CA GLU A 52 -3.78 -0.74 -17.43
C GLU A 52 -3.60 0.53 -18.27
N ASP A 53 -4.65 1.35 -18.35
CA ASP A 53 -4.60 2.63 -19.05
C ASP A 53 -3.64 3.61 -18.36
N TYR A 54 -3.63 3.67 -17.03
CA TYR A 54 -2.64 4.47 -16.30
C TYR A 54 -1.21 4.00 -16.60
N SER A 55 -0.96 2.70 -16.54
CA SER A 55 0.37 2.13 -16.78
C SER A 55 0.81 2.31 -18.24
N ALA A 56 -0.11 2.31 -19.20
CA ALA A 56 0.17 2.66 -20.59
C ALA A 56 0.46 4.16 -20.74
N GLY A 57 -0.34 5.02 -20.12
CA GLY A 57 -0.17 6.48 -20.13
C GLY A 57 1.19 6.92 -19.59
N VAL A 58 1.60 6.38 -18.44
CA VAL A 58 2.94 6.64 -17.87
C VAL A 58 4.04 6.14 -18.81
N ARG A 59 3.91 4.96 -19.44
CA ARG A 59 4.91 4.47 -20.40
C ARG A 59 5.05 5.34 -21.65
N HIS A 60 3.95 5.94 -22.13
CA HIS A 60 3.99 6.88 -23.25
C HIS A 60 4.57 8.23 -22.81
N TYR A 61 4.23 8.67 -21.60
CA TYR A 61 4.80 9.86 -20.97
C TYR A 61 6.33 9.77 -20.87
N ASP A 62 6.85 8.65 -20.37
CA ASP A 62 8.30 8.39 -20.22
C ASP A 62 9.04 8.37 -21.57
N LYS A 63 8.33 8.13 -22.68
CA LYS A 63 8.85 8.17 -24.05
C LYS A 63 8.68 9.52 -24.74
N GLU A 64 8.16 10.52 -24.02
CA GLU A 64 7.81 11.83 -24.54
C GLU A 64 6.72 11.82 -25.63
N GLU A 65 5.91 10.76 -25.69
CA GLU A 65 4.77 10.62 -26.61
C GLU A 65 3.53 11.25 -25.96
N TYR A 66 3.55 12.56 -25.72
CA TYR A 66 2.59 13.26 -24.85
C TYR A 66 1.14 13.18 -25.29
N GLU A 67 0.85 13.19 -26.59
CA GLU A 67 -0.52 13.09 -27.11
C GLU A 67 -1.13 11.72 -26.77
N LEU A 68 -0.36 10.64 -26.94
CA LEU A 68 -0.78 9.29 -26.53
C LEU A 68 -0.85 9.17 -25.00
N ALA A 69 0.09 9.77 -24.28
CA ALA A 69 0.07 9.79 -22.82
C ALA A 69 -1.22 10.42 -22.30
N ILE A 70 -1.65 11.56 -22.87
CA ILE A 70 -2.91 12.23 -22.55
C ILE A 70 -4.08 11.29 -22.80
N ASP A 71 -4.18 10.67 -23.99
CA ASP A 71 -5.29 9.77 -24.35
C ASP A 71 -5.44 8.59 -23.38
N PHE A 72 -4.32 8.01 -22.94
CA PHE A 72 -4.34 6.90 -21.97
C PHE A 72 -4.62 7.38 -20.54
N LEU A 73 -4.02 8.47 -20.09
CA LEU A 73 -4.21 9.00 -18.73
C LEU A 73 -5.61 9.57 -18.51
N GLU A 74 -6.23 10.18 -19.52
CA GLU A 74 -7.62 10.63 -19.45
C GLU A 74 -8.58 9.45 -19.34
N ARG A 75 -8.37 8.39 -20.14
CA ARG A 75 -9.15 7.15 -20.03
C ARG A 75 -8.96 6.45 -18.69
N ALA A 76 -7.73 6.46 -18.16
CA ALA A 76 -7.45 5.95 -16.83
C ALA A 76 -8.21 6.72 -15.75
N LEU A 77 -8.28 8.05 -15.86
CA LEU A 77 -8.98 8.90 -14.90
C LEU A 77 -10.51 8.73 -15.00
N GLU A 78 -11.07 8.65 -16.20
CA GLU A 78 -12.50 8.33 -16.40
C GLU A 78 -12.84 6.95 -15.81
N GLY A 79 -12.02 5.94 -16.11
CA GLY A 79 -12.16 4.60 -15.55
C GLY A 79 -12.05 4.59 -14.03
N TYR A 80 -11.11 5.34 -13.45
CA TYR A 80 -10.96 5.47 -12.00
C TYR A 80 -12.26 5.96 -11.35
N TYR A 81 -12.90 6.98 -11.92
CA TYR A 81 -14.15 7.50 -11.35
C TYR A 81 -15.32 6.54 -11.49
N SER A 82 -15.41 5.81 -12.61
CA SER A 82 -16.42 4.76 -12.79
C SER A 82 -16.24 3.64 -11.76
N GLU A 83 -15.01 3.17 -11.56
CA GLU A 83 -14.69 2.11 -10.60
C GLU A 83 -14.89 2.59 -9.15
N ASP A 84 -14.72 3.88 -8.88
CA ASP A 84 -15.00 4.46 -7.57
C ASP A 84 -16.50 4.39 -7.28
N GLU A 85 -17.34 4.78 -8.23
CA GLU A 85 -18.80 4.66 -8.10
C GLU A 85 -19.24 3.20 -7.90
N ASP A 86 -18.68 2.26 -8.65
CA ASP A 86 -18.96 0.83 -8.51
C ASP A 86 -18.52 0.32 -7.13
N CYS A 87 -17.34 0.69 -6.65
CA CYS A 87 -16.86 0.34 -5.31
C CYS A 87 -17.81 0.88 -4.22
N GLN A 88 -18.26 2.13 -4.35
CA GLN A 88 -19.21 2.73 -3.41
C GLN A 88 -20.52 1.95 -3.33
N ILE A 89 -21.03 1.47 -4.48
CA ILE A 89 -22.26 0.68 -4.55
C ILE A 89 -22.06 -0.70 -3.94
N MET A 90 -20.91 -1.34 -4.21
CA MET A 90 -20.60 -2.67 -3.68
C MET A 90 -20.48 -2.70 -2.16
N CYS A 91 -20.19 -1.56 -1.52
CA CYS A 91 -20.16 -1.44 -0.07
C CYS A 91 -21.54 -1.48 0.62
N GLU A 92 -22.64 -1.25 -0.10
CA GLU A 92 -24.01 -1.25 0.46
C GLU A 92 -24.56 -2.67 0.76
N GLY A 93 -23.74 -3.70 0.56
CA GLY A 93 -24.09 -5.10 0.82
C GLY A 93 -24.12 -5.49 2.31
N PRO A 94 -24.60 -6.71 2.63
CA PRO A 94 -24.52 -7.25 3.98
C PRO A 94 -23.05 -7.42 4.38
N GLN A 95 -22.55 -6.51 5.20
CA GLN A 95 -21.18 -6.56 5.71
C GLN A 95 -21.05 -7.72 6.71
N ARG A 96 -20.01 -8.55 6.51
CA ARG A 96 -19.64 -9.65 7.40
C ARG A 96 -18.25 -9.37 7.94
N PHE A 97 -18.16 -9.01 9.21
CA PHE A 97 -16.87 -8.99 9.89
C PHE A 97 -16.62 -10.36 10.51
N GLU A 98 -15.62 -11.09 10.00
CA GLU A 98 -15.12 -12.32 10.64
C GLU A 98 -14.76 -12.04 12.11
N GLU A 99 -14.00 -10.95 12.36
CA GLU A 99 -14.24 -9.87 13.34
C GLU A 99 -15.13 -10.09 14.58
N HIS A 100 -16.43 -10.22 14.33
CA HIS A 100 -17.48 -10.08 15.36
C HIS A 100 -18.30 -11.35 15.53
N GLU A 101 -18.06 -12.36 14.68
CA GLU A 101 -18.82 -13.62 14.67
C GLU A 101 -18.58 -14.46 15.94
N TYR A 102 -17.54 -14.13 16.71
CA TYR A 102 -17.10 -14.84 17.91
C TYR A 102 -17.34 -14.12 19.23
N LEU A 103 -17.94 -12.93 19.21
CA LEU A 103 -18.45 -12.29 20.43
C LEU A 103 -19.93 -12.65 20.56
N GLU A 104 -20.41 -12.94 21.78
CA GLU A 104 -21.84 -12.89 22.10
C GLU A 104 -22.35 -11.43 22.05
N TYR A 105 -22.10 -10.75 20.93
CA TYR A 105 -22.46 -9.36 20.71
C TYR A 105 -23.98 -9.27 20.60
N LYS A 106 -24.63 -8.99 21.72
CA LYS A 106 -26.07 -8.72 21.81
C LYS A 106 -26.29 -7.22 21.73
N ALA A 107 -26.03 -6.63 20.57
CA ALA A 107 -26.40 -5.25 20.30
C ALA A 107 -27.92 -5.07 20.35
N GLY A 108 -28.36 -3.94 20.90
CA GLY A 108 -29.71 -3.44 20.64
C GLY A 108 -29.89 -3.11 19.16
N LEU A 109 -31.14 -3.00 18.69
CA LEU A 109 -31.44 -2.70 17.28
C LEU A 109 -30.70 -1.44 16.77
N TYR A 110 -30.65 -0.38 17.56
CA TYR A 110 -29.99 0.87 17.17
C TYR A 110 -28.46 0.74 17.09
N GLU A 111 -27.86 -0.03 17.99
CA GLU A 111 -26.41 -0.30 17.99
C GLU A 111 -26.04 -1.16 16.77
N ALA A 112 -26.85 -2.17 16.43
CA ALA A 112 -26.65 -2.99 15.25
C ALA A 112 -26.79 -2.18 13.95
N ILE A 113 -27.76 -1.26 13.88
CA ILE A 113 -27.91 -0.36 12.73
C ILE A 113 -26.72 0.59 12.61
N ALA A 114 -26.30 1.22 13.70
CA ALA A 114 -25.16 2.14 13.71
C ALA A 114 -23.87 1.42 13.31
N ASP A 115 -23.63 0.24 13.86
CA ASP A 115 -22.49 -0.61 13.52
C ASP A 115 -22.49 -0.97 12.03
N HIS A 116 -23.62 -1.42 11.48
CA HIS A 116 -23.72 -1.71 10.06
C HIS A 116 -23.39 -0.49 9.18
N TYR A 117 -23.96 0.69 9.47
CA TYR A 117 -23.68 1.89 8.68
C TYR A 117 -22.24 2.40 8.82
N MET A 118 -21.61 2.21 9.98
CA MET A 118 -20.17 2.47 10.12
C MET A 118 -19.35 1.55 9.23
N GLN A 119 -19.72 0.27 9.13
CA GLN A 119 -19.01 -0.70 8.28
C GLN A 119 -19.15 -0.36 6.80
N VAL A 120 -20.36 0.00 6.36
CA VAL A 120 -20.61 0.50 5.01
C VAL A 120 -19.75 1.75 4.74
N LEU A 121 -19.74 2.69 5.70
CA LEU A 121 -18.96 3.92 5.57
C LEU A 121 -17.44 3.66 5.53
N ALA A 122 -16.93 2.72 6.33
CA ALA A 122 -15.53 2.34 6.34
C ALA A 122 -15.12 1.69 5.01
N CYS A 123 -15.95 0.78 4.47
CA CYS A 123 -15.75 0.19 3.15
C CYS A 123 -15.68 1.28 2.06
N LYS A 124 -16.65 2.19 2.06
CA LYS A 124 -16.70 3.31 1.09
C LYS A 124 -15.49 4.21 1.16
N HIS A 125 -15.07 4.55 2.38
CA HIS A 125 -13.90 5.37 2.60
C HIS A 125 -12.61 4.68 2.12
N ASP A 126 -12.55 3.35 2.21
CA ASP A 126 -11.39 2.55 1.79
C ASP A 126 -11.31 2.30 0.28
N CYS A 127 -12.35 2.64 -0.50
CA CYS A 127 -12.35 2.50 -1.96
C CYS A 127 -11.12 3.16 -2.62
N VAL A 128 -10.65 4.31 -2.13
CA VAL A 128 -9.44 4.96 -2.69
C VAL A 128 -8.18 4.11 -2.58
N ARG A 129 -8.06 3.29 -1.52
CA ARG A 129 -6.98 2.32 -1.35
C ARG A 129 -7.16 1.15 -2.30
N GLU A 130 -8.37 0.61 -2.36
CA GLU A 130 -8.67 -0.50 -3.26
C GLU A 130 -8.36 -0.14 -4.70
N LEU A 131 -8.85 0.99 -5.20
CA LEU A 131 -8.65 1.46 -6.57
C LEU A 131 -7.18 1.71 -6.91
N ALA A 132 -6.36 2.06 -5.91
CA ALA A 132 -4.92 2.26 -6.05
C ALA A 132 -4.10 0.96 -5.90
N THR A 133 -4.71 -0.16 -5.54
CA THR A 133 -4.00 -1.43 -5.30
C THR A 133 -4.06 -2.34 -6.53
N ARG A 134 -2.89 -2.79 -7.00
CA ARG A 134 -2.80 -3.76 -8.11
C ARG A 134 -3.17 -5.17 -7.64
N SER A 135 -3.76 -5.97 -8.53
CA SER A 135 -4.01 -7.39 -8.28
C SER A 135 -2.76 -8.09 -7.74
N GLY A 136 -2.92 -8.83 -6.64
CA GLY A 136 -1.84 -9.58 -5.97
C GLY A 136 -0.83 -8.74 -5.19
N ARG A 137 -0.96 -7.41 -5.16
CA ARG A 137 -0.19 -6.53 -4.28
C ARG A 137 -1.02 -6.19 -3.05
N ILE A 138 -0.34 -6.07 -1.91
CA ILE A 138 -0.97 -5.70 -0.64
C ILE A 138 -0.92 -4.18 -0.45
N SER A 139 0.11 -3.53 -0.99
CA SER A 139 0.31 -2.09 -0.89
C SER A 139 -0.31 -1.34 -2.08
N PRO A 140 -1.07 -0.26 -1.84
CA PRO A 140 -1.54 0.63 -2.89
C PRO A 140 -0.36 1.36 -3.56
N ILE A 141 -0.57 1.84 -4.78
CA ILE A 141 0.28 2.85 -5.40
C ILE A 141 0.08 4.14 -4.61
N GLU A 142 1.16 4.69 -4.05
CA GLU A 142 1.11 5.94 -3.31
C GLU A 142 0.70 7.09 -4.21
N ASN A 143 -0.16 7.99 -3.71
CA ASN A 143 -0.57 9.20 -4.42
C ASN A 143 -1.23 8.93 -5.79
N PHE A 144 -1.83 7.76 -5.98
CA PHE A 144 -2.28 7.28 -7.29
C PHE A 144 -3.20 8.25 -8.04
N LEU A 145 -4.30 8.70 -7.43
CA LEU A 145 -5.23 9.63 -8.08
C LEU A 145 -4.57 11.00 -8.36
N PRO A 146 -3.92 11.68 -7.38
CA PRO A 146 -3.21 12.92 -7.68
C PRO A 146 -2.17 12.79 -8.78
N LEU A 147 -1.45 11.67 -8.87
CA LEU A 147 -0.45 11.46 -9.93
C LEU A 147 -1.05 11.51 -11.34
N HIS A 148 -2.32 11.14 -11.55
CA HIS A 148 -2.96 11.32 -12.87
C HIS A 148 -2.94 12.79 -13.28
N TYR A 149 -3.32 13.68 -12.36
CA TYR A 149 -3.31 15.12 -12.59
C TYR A 149 -1.90 15.66 -12.78
N ASP A 150 -0.93 15.12 -12.06
CA ASP A 150 0.46 15.54 -12.19
C ASP A 150 1.06 15.18 -13.56
N TYR A 151 0.82 13.96 -14.05
CA TYR A 151 1.23 13.59 -15.42
C TYR A 151 0.48 14.40 -16.47
N LEU A 152 -0.84 14.56 -16.31
CA LEU A 152 -1.68 15.29 -17.26
C LEU A 152 -1.30 16.77 -17.36
N GLN A 153 -1.02 17.47 -16.24
CA GLN A 153 -0.66 18.89 -16.30
C GLN A 153 0.57 19.11 -17.19
N PHE A 154 1.58 18.25 -17.07
CA PHE A 154 2.80 18.37 -17.85
C PHE A 154 2.60 17.93 -19.29
N ALA A 155 1.87 16.83 -19.51
CA ALA A 155 1.61 16.36 -20.86
C ALA A 155 0.82 17.41 -21.67
N TYR A 156 -0.20 18.03 -21.06
CA TYR A 156 -0.95 19.13 -21.67
C TYR A 156 -0.09 20.36 -21.93
N TYR A 157 0.80 20.72 -20.99
CA TYR A 157 1.77 21.79 -21.21
C TYR A 157 2.67 21.52 -22.42
N ARG A 158 3.21 20.30 -22.56
CA ARG A 158 4.11 19.92 -23.65
C ARG A 158 3.45 19.96 -25.04
N VAL A 159 2.14 19.77 -25.11
CA VAL A 159 1.36 19.89 -26.36
C VAL A 159 0.76 21.30 -26.56
N GLY A 160 0.99 22.23 -25.64
CA GLY A 160 0.55 23.63 -25.74
C GLY A 160 -0.89 23.91 -25.28
N ASP A 161 -1.56 22.94 -24.64
CA ASP A 161 -2.91 23.14 -24.08
C ASP A 161 -2.80 23.64 -22.63
N TYR A 162 -2.49 24.92 -22.47
CA TYR A 162 -2.26 25.54 -21.16
C TYR A 162 -3.53 25.62 -20.30
N VAL A 163 -4.71 25.63 -20.92
CA VAL A 163 -6.00 25.63 -20.21
C VAL A 163 -6.17 24.33 -19.44
N LYS A 164 -5.98 23.20 -20.12
CA LYS A 164 -6.06 21.88 -19.47
C LYS A 164 -4.88 21.61 -18.54
N ALA A 165 -3.69 22.13 -18.86
CA ALA A 165 -2.53 22.04 -17.97
C ALA A 165 -2.84 22.70 -16.62
N LEU A 166 -3.37 23.93 -16.64
CA LEU A 166 -3.77 24.67 -15.43
C LEU A 166 -4.94 24.01 -14.69
N GLU A 167 -5.94 23.47 -15.40
CA GLU A 167 -7.03 22.71 -14.80
C GLU A 167 -6.51 21.49 -14.01
N CYS A 168 -5.56 20.75 -14.58
CA CYS A 168 -4.95 19.59 -13.94
C CYS A 168 -4.08 19.99 -12.75
N ALA A 169 -3.25 21.04 -12.88
CA ALA A 169 -2.44 21.58 -11.77
C ALA A 169 -3.33 22.00 -10.58
N LYS A 170 -4.41 22.75 -10.84
CA LYS A 170 -5.39 23.13 -9.82
C LYS A 170 -6.07 21.90 -9.19
N SER A 171 -6.32 20.85 -9.97
CA SER A 171 -6.92 19.59 -9.48
C SER A 171 -5.96 18.82 -8.57
N TYR A 172 -4.67 18.76 -8.91
CA TYR A 172 -3.63 18.18 -8.06
C TYR A 172 -3.52 18.93 -6.72
N LEU A 173 -3.52 20.27 -6.76
CA LEU A 173 -3.42 21.12 -5.58
C LEU A 173 -4.60 20.99 -4.60
N LEU A 174 -5.72 20.37 -5.00
CA LEU A 174 -6.79 20.01 -4.06
C LEU A 174 -6.32 18.98 -3.01
N PHE A 175 -5.41 18.08 -3.40
CA PHE A 175 -4.86 17.03 -2.56
C PHE A 175 -3.59 17.50 -1.83
N HIS A 176 -2.77 18.31 -2.51
CA HIS A 176 -1.51 18.84 -2.00
C HIS A 176 -1.47 20.37 -2.12
N PRO A 177 -2.17 21.11 -1.23
CA PRO A 177 -2.27 22.57 -1.35
C PRO A 177 -0.94 23.30 -1.12
N ASP A 178 0.00 22.66 -0.42
CA ASP A 178 1.29 23.24 -0.05
C ASP A 178 2.42 22.76 -0.99
N ASP A 179 2.11 22.22 -2.17
CA ASP A 179 3.10 21.71 -3.12
C ASP A 179 3.71 22.85 -3.93
N GLU A 180 4.88 23.34 -3.48
CA GLU A 180 5.57 24.50 -4.04
C GLU A 180 5.84 24.33 -5.54
N ASP A 181 6.26 23.14 -5.98
CA ASP A 181 6.58 22.87 -7.39
C ASP A 181 5.33 23.02 -8.28
N VAL A 182 4.19 22.49 -7.82
CA VAL A 182 2.94 22.57 -8.60
C VAL A 182 2.27 23.94 -8.47
N LEU A 183 2.46 24.65 -7.36
CA LEU A 183 2.05 26.05 -7.23
C LEU A 183 2.79 26.93 -8.23
N GLU A 184 4.12 26.75 -8.36
CA GLU A 184 4.92 27.46 -9.36
C GLU A 184 4.46 27.12 -10.79
N ASN A 185 4.21 25.84 -11.10
CA ASN A 185 3.67 25.42 -12.39
C ASN A 185 2.32 26.09 -12.69
N ALA A 186 1.40 26.12 -11.72
CA ALA A 186 0.10 26.75 -11.88
C ALA A 186 0.24 28.26 -12.17
N SER A 187 1.05 28.98 -11.40
CA SER A 187 1.32 30.41 -11.66
C SER A 187 1.97 30.64 -13.03
N TYR A 188 2.85 29.74 -13.46
CA TYR A 188 3.45 29.80 -14.79
C TYR A 188 2.42 29.63 -15.90
N TYR A 189 1.52 28.64 -15.80
CA TYR A 189 0.44 28.46 -16.78
C TYR A 189 -0.55 29.62 -16.79
N GLU A 190 -0.85 30.21 -15.62
CA GLU A 190 -1.68 31.42 -15.52
C GLU A 190 -1.05 32.57 -16.30
N GLY A 191 0.26 32.81 -16.13
CA GLY A 191 1.01 33.82 -16.88
C GLY A 191 1.01 33.62 -18.39
N LEU A 192 1.03 32.35 -18.87
CA LEU A 192 0.92 32.05 -20.31
C LEU A 192 -0.47 32.35 -20.89
N LEU A 193 -1.51 32.35 -20.05
CA LEU A 193 -2.88 32.62 -20.45
C LEU A 193 -3.27 34.09 -20.31
N GLU A 194 -2.46 34.90 -19.60
CA GLU A 194 -2.68 36.34 -19.45
C GLU A 194 -2.87 37.03 -20.81
N GLY A 195 -3.96 37.79 -20.93
CA GLY A 195 -4.33 38.50 -22.16
C GLY A 195 -5.13 37.66 -23.17
N THR A 196 -5.23 36.34 -23.01
CA THR A 196 -6.12 35.50 -23.83
C THR A 196 -7.44 35.19 -23.14
N MET A 197 -7.39 34.89 -21.83
CA MET A 197 -8.55 34.63 -20.99
C MET A 197 -8.24 34.92 -19.52
N ASP A 198 -9.27 35.00 -18.70
CA ASP A 198 -9.13 35.15 -17.26
C ASP A 198 -8.83 33.78 -16.62
N PRO A 199 -7.62 33.57 -16.04
CA PRO A 199 -7.25 32.28 -15.47
C PRO A 199 -8.10 31.87 -14.25
N ASP A 200 -8.81 32.83 -13.62
CA ASP A 200 -9.75 32.53 -12.54
C ASP A 200 -10.97 31.75 -13.03
N THR A 201 -11.28 31.79 -14.32
CA THR A 201 -12.37 30.98 -14.90
C THR A 201 -12.04 29.50 -14.95
N ILE A 202 -10.76 29.15 -14.94
CA ILE A 202 -10.27 27.77 -14.96
C ILE A 202 -10.29 27.24 -13.52
N LYS A 203 -11.21 26.31 -13.26
CA LYS A 203 -11.42 25.69 -11.95
C LYS A 203 -10.84 24.27 -11.96
N PRO A 204 -10.46 23.70 -10.80
CA PRO A 204 -10.11 22.29 -10.73
C PRO A 204 -11.29 21.41 -11.16
N ARG A 205 -10.98 20.22 -11.67
CA ARG A 205 -11.97 19.26 -12.17
C ARG A 205 -13.03 18.96 -11.12
N LYS A 206 -14.26 18.89 -11.58
CA LYS A 206 -15.44 18.73 -10.72
C LYS A 206 -15.39 17.39 -9.99
N GLU A 207 -14.95 16.35 -10.66
CA GLU A 207 -14.86 14.97 -10.20
C GLU A 207 -13.89 14.88 -9.00
N ALA A 208 -12.67 15.42 -9.14
CA ALA A 208 -11.70 15.52 -8.04
C ALA A 208 -12.27 16.25 -6.83
N LYS A 209 -12.91 17.41 -7.07
CA LYS A 209 -13.53 18.21 -6.01
C LYS A 209 -14.65 17.45 -5.29
N MET A 210 -15.48 16.72 -6.04
CA MET A 210 -16.57 15.93 -5.50
C MET A 210 -16.07 14.75 -4.67
N LEU A 211 -15.11 13.98 -5.21
CA LEU A 211 -14.49 12.86 -4.51
C LEU A 211 -13.84 13.32 -3.20
N LEU A 212 -13.02 14.38 -3.24
CA LEU A 212 -12.34 14.88 -2.05
C LEU A 212 -13.32 15.39 -0.99
N ARG A 213 -14.39 16.08 -1.42
CA ARG A 213 -15.45 16.54 -0.51
C ARG A 213 -16.16 15.36 0.15
N ARG A 214 -16.48 14.32 -0.63
CA ARG A 214 -17.10 13.08 -0.13
C ARG A 214 -16.18 12.38 0.86
N HIS A 215 -14.94 12.10 0.48
CA HIS A 215 -13.94 11.43 1.31
C HIS A 215 -13.69 12.15 2.65
N LYS A 216 -13.61 13.49 2.65
CA LYS A 216 -13.47 14.27 3.88
C LYS A 216 -14.68 14.15 4.80
N LEU A 217 -15.88 14.11 4.23
CA LEU A 217 -17.11 13.91 5.00
C LEU A 217 -17.17 12.49 5.58
N GLU A 218 -16.80 11.48 4.80
CA GLU A 218 -16.74 10.08 5.25
C GLU A 218 -15.76 9.90 6.41
N SER A 219 -14.53 10.45 6.29
CA SER A 219 -13.55 10.46 7.37
C SER A 219 -14.11 11.13 8.63
N HIS A 220 -14.71 12.31 8.49
CA HIS A 220 -15.26 13.03 9.62
C HIS A 220 -16.35 12.22 10.35
N LEU A 221 -17.24 11.57 9.60
CA LEU A 221 -18.29 10.72 10.15
C LEU A 221 -17.69 9.48 10.86
N LEU A 222 -16.66 8.85 10.30
CA LEU A 222 -15.94 7.73 10.94
C LEU A 222 -15.28 8.15 12.25
N GLN A 223 -14.60 9.30 12.27
CA GLN A 223 -13.98 9.84 13.47
C GLN A 223 -15.01 10.14 14.57
N VAL A 224 -16.14 10.76 14.21
CA VAL A 224 -17.23 11.06 15.15
C VAL A 224 -17.83 9.77 15.71
N ALA A 225 -18.07 8.78 14.85
CA ALA A 225 -18.62 7.49 15.26
C ALA A 225 -17.66 6.73 16.19
N ALA A 226 -16.35 6.74 15.89
CA ALA A 226 -15.32 6.14 16.72
C ALA A 226 -15.25 6.74 18.13
N VAL A 227 -15.26 8.07 18.23
CA VAL A 227 -15.32 8.79 19.52
C VAL A 227 -16.60 8.41 20.28
N GLY A 228 -17.75 8.38 19.60
CA GLY A 228 -19.03 8.03 20.20
C GLY A 228 -19.09 6.61 20.77
N LEU A 229 -18.36 5.68 20.16
CA LEU A 229 -18.31 4.26 20.55
C LEU A 229 -17.08 3.87 21.37
N GLY A 230 -16.22 4.85 21.69
CA GLY A 230 -15.09 4.64 22.59
C GLY A 230 -13.92 3.86 21.99
N TYR A 231 -13.74 3.87 20.66
CA TYR A 231 -12.56 3.32 20.00
C TYR A 231 -11.79 4.40 19.23
N THR A 232 -10.53 4.12 18.91
CA THR A 232 -9.67 5.05 18.18
C THR A 232 -9.70 4.72 16.69
N TYR A 233 -10.14 5.67 15.86
CA TYR A 233 -10.02 5.58 14.41
C TYR A 233 -8.77 6.35 13.96
N THR A 234 -7.87 5.68 13.26
CA THR A 234 -6.71 6.33 12.62
C THR A 234 -6.97 6.35 11.13
N GLU A 235 -7.18 7.54 10.58
CA GLU A 235 -7.37 7.69 9.13
C GLU A 235 -6.07 7.31 8.40
N PRO A 236 -6.12 6.35 7.46
CA PRO A 236 -5.00 6.07 6.60
C PRO A 236 -4.75 7.24 5.64
N ASN A 237 -3.51 7.68 5.48
CA ASN A 237 -3.16 8.72 4.52
C ASN A 237 -2.73 8.11 3.18
N TYR A 238 -3.65 8.07 2.21
CA TYR A 238 -3.42 7.50 0.88
C TYR A 238 -2.83 8.50 -0.14
N TRP A 239 -2.82 9.79 0.18
CA TRP A 239 -2.24 10.85 -0.64
C TRP A 239 -1.00 11.43 0.04
N ASN A 240 -0.10 10.57 0.48
CA ASN A 240 1.17 10.99 1.07
C ASN A 240 2.17 11.32 -0.06
N ARG A 241 2.99 12.38 0.12
CA ARG A 241 3.93 12.88 -0.91
C ARG A 241 5.11 11.95 -1.22
N TYR A 242 5.29 10.86 -0.49
CA TYR A 242 6.44 9.95 -0.69
C TYR A 242 6.46 9.27 -2.08
N GLY A 243 5.37 9.34 -2.84
CA GLY A 243 5.25 8.91 -4.24
C GLY A 243 5.27 10.01 -5.31
N ALA A 244 5.75 11.22 -5.01
CA ALA A 244 5.90 12.27 -6.04
C ALA A 244 6.84 11.84 -7.18
N ARG A 245 6.61 12.38 -8.39
CA ARG A 245 7.39 12.06 -9.60
C ARG A 245 8.88 12.36 -9.36
N GLN A 246 9.76 11.38 -9.59
CA GLN A 246 11.22 11.52 -9.44
C GLN A 246 11.91 11.79 -10.78
N ASP A 247 11.42 12.75 -11.57
CA ASP A 247 12.06 13.08 -12.85
C ASP A 247 12.69 14.48 -12.88
N GLU A 248 13.71 14.65 -13.73
CA GLU A 248 14.41 15.91 -13.97
C GLU A 248 13.55 16.92 -14.79
N HIS A 249 12.26 16.63 -14.99
CA HIS A 249 11.35 17.39 -15.84
C HIS A 249 10.41 18.33 -15.07
N SER A 250 10.68 18.59 -13.78
CA SER A 250 10.19 19.80 -13.13
C SER A 250 10.63 21.00 -13.97
N VAL A 251 9.67 21.86 -14.36
CA VAL A 251 9.93 23.01 -15.24
C VAL A 251 11.07 23.83 -14.62
N PRO A 252 12.20 24.05 -15.33
CA PRO A 252 13.32 24.78 -14.76
C PRO A 252 12.91 26.22 -14.44
N SER A 253 12.94 26.57 -13.16
CA SER A 253 12.96 27.96 -12.70
C SER A 253 14.29 28.59 -13.16
N SER A 254 14.33 29.13 -14.37
CA SER A 254 15.22 30.22 -14.81
C SER A 254 15.22 30.43 -16.34
N ILE A 255 14.32 31.28 -16.84
CA ILE A 255 14.59 32.07 -18.05
C ILE A 255 14.13 33.52 -17.78
N SER A 256 15.06 34.33 -17.27
CA SER A 256 15.10 35.75 -17.61
C SER A 256 15.69 35.88 -19.02
N SER A 257 15.07 36.73 -19.80
CA SER A 257 15.24 36.99 -21.24
C SER A 257 16.62 37.50 -21.68
N GLU A 258 16.93 37.25 -22.97
CA GLU A 258 17.90 37.92 -23.90
C GLU A 258 19.18 37.12 -24.35
N PRO A 259 19.73 37.39 -25.57
CA PRO A 259 20.03 36.38 -26.61
C PRO A 259 21.53 35.99 -26.82
N GLU A 260 21.72 35.06 -27.79
CA GLU A 260 22.94 34.44 -28.35
C GLU A 260 24.31 35.13 -28.17
N ASP A 261 25.34 34.36 -27.76
CA ASP A 261 26.61 34.07 -28.47
C ASP A 261 27.71 33.57 -27.47
N GLY A 262 28.50 32.54 -27.81
CA GLY A 262 29.74 32.14 -27.07
C GLY A 262 29.73 30.83 -26.24
N PRO A 263 30.91 30.24 -25.95
CA PRO A 263 31.16 28.80 -26.10
C PRO A 263 30.75 27.93 -24.89
N ARG A 264 30.30 26.71 -25.24
CA ARG A 264 30.03 25.56 -24.37
C ARG A 264 31.08 25.41 -23.26
N LEU A 265 30.74 25.87 -22.06
CA LEU A 265 31.45 25.49 -20.84
C LEU A 265 30.84 24.19 -20.31
N SER A 266 31.53 23.09 -20.59
CA SER A 266 31.37 21.82 -19.89
C SER A 266 31.67 22.01 -18.40
N LEU A 267 30.65 22.39 -17.63
CA LEU A 267 30.69 22.36 -16.19
C LEU A 267 30.44 20.91 -15.76
N ALA A 268 31.55 20.20 -15.55
CA ALA A 268 31.57 18.99 -14.75
C ALA A 268 30.85 19.29 -13.42
N LYS A 269 29.60 18.81 -13.29
CA LYS A 269 28.89 18.83 -12.01
C LYS A 269 29.71 17.99 -11.04
N LYS A 270 30.23 18.66 -10.01
CA LYS A 270 30.55 17.98 -8.75
C LYS A 270 29.30 17.18 -8.34
N PRO A 271 29.43 15.91 -7.95
CA PRO A 271 28.28 15.12 -7.58
C PRO A 271 27.60 15.80 -6.39
N MET A 272 26.38 16.30 -6.60
CA MET A 272 25.51 16.60 -5.47
C MET A 272 25.20 15.27 -4.77
N PRO A 273 25.20 15.24 -3.44
CA PRO A 273 25.03 14.00 -2.72
C PRO A 273 23.63 13.48 -3.01
N LYS A 274 23.53 12.22 -3.47
CA LYS A 274 22.33 11.44 -3.23
C LYS A 274 22.00 11.62 -1.76
N LEU A 275 20.80 12.06 -1.42
CA LEU A 275 20.31 11.85 -0.07
C LEU A 275 20.02 10.35 0.03
N ASP A 276 21.08 9.54 0.08
CA ASP A 276 21.03 8.28 0.80
C ASP A 276 20.57 8.70 2.19
N ARG A 277 19.31 8.46 2.51
CA ARG A 277 18.92 8.27 3.91
C ARG A 277 19.71 7.02 4.33
N GLU A 278 20.97 7.21 4.69
CA GLU A 278 21.74 6.22 5.41
C GLU A 278 20.90 5.91 6.65
N LEU A 279 20.21 4.76 6.60
CA LEU A 279 19.49 4.25 7.75
C LEU A 279 20.53 4.02 8.82
N LYS A 280 20.54 4.90 9.82
CA LYS A 280 21.58 4.93 10.84
C LYS A 280 21.38 3.72 11.75
N GLU A 281 22.46 3.00 12.05
CA GLU A 281 22.45 1.85 12.94
C GLU A 281 23.21 2.17 14.23
N GLY A 282 22.93 1.43 15.31
CA GLY A 282 23.65 1.59 16.58
C GLY A 282 23.04 2.60 17.55
N GLY A 283 21.73 2.86 17.43
CA GLY A 283 20.98 3.64 18.40
C GLY A 283 20.89 2.94 19.77
N PRO A 284 20.40 3.63 20.80
CA PRO A 284 20.45 3.14 22.18
C PRO A 284 19.55 1.92 22.39
N LEU A 285 20.00 0.97 23.22
CA LEU A 285 19.14 -0.11 23.71
C LEU A 285 18.29 0.42 24.87
N LEU A 286 16.97 0.43 24.68
CA LEU A 286 16.01 1.01 25.65
C LEU A 286 15.85 0.20 26.95
N TYR A 287 16.38 -1.02 26.99
CA TYR A 287 16.19 -1.97 28.08
C TYR A 287 17.54 -2.43 28.61
N SER A 288 17.78 -2.28 29.91
CA SER A 288 19.05 -2.60 30.58
C SER A 288 19.50 -4.05 30.41
N ASP A 289 18.54 -4.96 30.27
CA ASP A 289 18.79 -6.41 30.29
C ASP A 289 19.11 -6.96 28.90
N VAL A 290 18.78 -6.19 27.85
CA VAL A 290 19.02 -6.56 26.45
C VAL A 290 20.49 -6.30 26.11
N LYS A 291 21.15 -7.29 25.52
CA LYS A 291 22.57 -7.21 25.18
C LYS A 291 22.76 -7.20 23.67
N PHE A 292 23.57 -6.26 23.20
CA PHE A 292 24.04 -6.26 21.83
C PHE A 292 25.03 -7.40 21.62
N VAL A 293 24.87 -8.17 20.53
CA VAL A 293 25.76 -9.28 20.16
C VAL A 293 26.51 -8.98 18.87
N TYR A 294 25.79 -8.74 17.78
CA TYR A 294 26.38 -8.47 16.46
C TYR A 294 25.66 -7.36 15.71
N ASN A 295 26.43 -6.58 14.95
CA ASN A 295 25.91 -5.58 14.00
C ASN A 295 25.82 -6.16 12.57
N SER A 296 25.32 -5.34 11.65
CA SER A 296 25.17 -5.65 10.23
C SER A 296 26.46 -6.16 9.57
N GLN A 297 27.61 -5.55 9.87
CA GLN A 297 28.90 -5.94 9.31
C GLN A 297 29.28 -7.37 9.72
N GLN A 298 29.09 -7.70 10.99
CA GLN A 298 29.38 -9.04 11.53
C GLN A 298 28.39 -10.10 11.04
N LEU A 299 27.18 -9.69 10.64
CA LEU A 299 26.11 -10.56 10.12
C LEU A 299 26.13 -10.69 8.59
N ASN A 300 27.13 -10.14 7.91
CA ASN A 300 27.23 -10.12 6.44
C ASN A 300 25.94 -9.63 5.75
N GLY A 301 25.35 -8.54 6.26
CA GLY A 301 24.15 -7.93 5.67
C GLY A 301 24.08 -6.43 5.94
N THR A 302 23.02 -5.80 5.44
CA THR A 302 22.67 -4.41 5.75
C THR A 302 21.48 -4.40 6.69
N GLN A 303 21.45 -3.48 7.66
CA GLN A 303 20.33 -3.28 8.59
C GLN A 303 19.94 -4.51 9.40
N ARG A 304 20.93 -5.15 10.02
CA ARG A 304 20.76 -6.32 10.86
C ARG A 304 21.37 -6.10 12.23
N VAL A 305 20.70 -6.63 13.24
CA VAL A 305 21.21 -6.67 14.60
C VAL A 305 20.89 -8.00 15.23
N LEU A 306 21.86 -8.56 15.94
CA LEU A 306 21.65 -9.69 16.84
C LEU A 306 21.67 -9.18 18.27
N LEU A 307 20.59 -9.42 18.98
CA LEU A 307 20.41 -9.04 20.37
C LEU A 307 20.11 -10.28 21.20
N ASP A 308 20.71 -10.34 22.38
CA ASP A 308 20.48 -11.36 23.38
C ASP A 308 19.64 -10.80 24.54
N ASN A 309 19.00 -11.68 25.31
CA ASN A 309 18.12 -11.33 26.43
C ASN A 309 16.95 -10.38 26.08
N VAL A 310 16.47 -10.41 24.83
CA VAL A 310 15.24 -9.70 24.45
C VAL A 310 14.04 -10.22 25.24
N ILE A 311 14.01 -11.52 25.50
CA ILE A 311 13.05 -12.21 26.39
C ILE A 311 13.83 -12.94 27.49
N SER A 312 13.25 -13.02 28.70
CA SER A 312 13.83 -13.82 29.77
C SER A 312 13.54 -15.31 29.58
N GLU A 313 14.29 -16.17 30.27
CA GLU A 313 14.09 -17.62 30.22
C GLU A 313 12.68 -18.03 30.71
N ASP A 314 12.16 -17.34 31.73
CA ASP A 314 10.78 -17.54 32.21
C ASP A 314 9.74 -17.10 31.18
N GLN A 315 9.95 -15.97 30.53
CA GLN A 315 9.07 -15.49 29.47
C GLN A 315 9.07 -16.45 28.28
N CYS A 316 10.22 -16.98 27.90
CA CYS A 316 10.35 -17.99 26.85
C CYS A 316 9.61 -19.28 27.22
N ARG A 317 9.77 -19.79 28.44
CA ARG A 317 9.03 -20.96 28.94
C ARG A 317 7.52 -20.74 28.88
N GLU A 318 7.07 -19.55 29.26
CA GLU A 318 5.64 -19.23 29.30
C GLU A 318 5.05 -19.10 27.89
N LEU A 319 5.77 -18.48 26.95
CA LEU A 319 5.37 -18.46 25.54
C LEU A 319 5.34 -19.88 24.93
N HIS A 320 6.29 -20.74 25.31
CA HIS A 320 6.29 -22.13 24.86
C HIS A 320 5.06 -22.92 25.35
N ARG A 321 4.60 -22.66 26.59
CA ARG A 321 3.36 -23.25 27.12
C ARG A 321 2.13 -22.76 26.36
N VAL A 322 2.06 -21.46 26.08
CA VAL A 322 0.99 -20.87 25.27
C VAL A 322 0.98 -21.53 23.88
N ALA A 323 2.12 -21.53 23.19
CA ALA A 323 2.32 -22.18 21.90
C ALA A 323 1.78 -23.63 21.86
N SER A 324 2.15 -24.44 22.85
CA SER A 324 1.74 -25.85 22.93
C SER A 324 0.22 -26.05 23.01
N GLY A 325 -0.54 -25.05 23.48
CA GLY A 325 -1.99 -25.13 23.64
C GLY A 325 -2.81 -24.50 22.51
N ILE A 326 -2.21 -23.65 21.67
CA ILE A 326 -2.96 -22.83 20.69
C ILE A 326 -2.44 -22.90 19.26
N MET A 327 -1.30 -23.57 19.06
CA MET A 327 -0.68 -23.69 17.74
C MET A 327 -1.54 -24.49 16.78
N LEU A 328 -1.58 -24.03 15.53
CA LEU A 328 -2.25 -24.72 14.44
C LEU A 328 -1.26 -25.01 13.32
N ALA A 329 -1.33 -26.22 12.79
CA ALA A 329 -0.45 -26.64 11.71
C ALA A 329 -0.72 -25.80 10.45
N GLY A 330 0.35 -25.24 9.88
CA GLY A 330 0.25 -24.34 8.72
C GLY A 330 -0.43 -22.99 8.99
N ASP A 331 -0.55 -22.58 10.25
CA ASP A 331 -0.98 -21.23 10.64
C ASP A 331 -0.02 -20.18 10.06
N GLY A 332 -0.57 -19.19 9.36
CA GLY A 332 0.20 -18.22 8.57
C GLY A 332 0.62 -18.69 7.17
N TYR A 333 0.31 -19.94 6.79
CA TYR A 333 0.69 -20.55 5.50
C TYR A 333 -0.48 -21.27 4.82
N ARG A 334 -1.71 -20.77 4.99
CA ARG A 334 -2.94 -21.34 4.38
C ARG A 334 -3.11 -22.84 4.68
N GLY A 335 -2.68 -23.30 5.86
CA GLY A 335 -2.75 -24.70 6.26
C GLY A 335 -1.64 -25.60 5.72
N LYS A 336 -0.68 -25.08 4.93
CA LYS A 336 0.52 -25.83 4.52
C LYS A 336 1.40 -26.09 5.74
N THR A 337 1.48 -27.36 6.15
CA THR A 337 2.25 -27.78 7.33
C THR A 337 3.75 -27.82 7.09
N SER A 338 4.22 -27.69 5.84
CA SER A 338 5.63 -27.82 5.46
C SER A 338 6.01 -26.75 4.42
N PRO A 339 5.97 -25.45 4.79
CA PRO A 339 5.99 -24.35 3.82
C PRO A 339 7.36 -24.04 3.20
N HIS A 340 8.47 -24.36 3.85
CA HIS A 340 9.83 -24.08 3.38
C HIS A 340 10.58 -25.33 2.91
N THR A 341 10.33 -26.49 3.53
CA THR A 341 10.92 -27.78 3.11
C THR A 341 9.95 -28.93 3.34
N PRO A 342 10.01 -30.02 2.55
CA PRO A 342 9.13 -31.19 2.75
C PRO A 342 9.38 -31.93 4.08
N ASN A 343 10.57 -31.78 4.66
CA ASN A 343 10.99 -32.45 5.89
C ASN A 343 10.82 -31.56 7.12
N GLU A 344 9.78 -30.72 7.15
CA GLU A 344 9.45 -29.92 8.33
C GLU A 344 7.96 -29.98 8.66
N ARG A 345 7.64 -29.75 9.93
CA ARG A 345 6.30 -29.41 10.40
C ARG A 345 6.32 -28.02 10.98
N PHE A 346 5.44 -27.17 10.47
CA PHE A 346 5.26 -25.79 10.85
C PHE A 346 3.94 -25.63 11.58
N GLU A 347 4.00 -25.09 12.78
CA GLU A 347 2.84 -24.76 13.59
C GLU A 347 2.98 -23.35 14.11
N GLY A 348 1.89 -22.57 14.06
CA GLY A 348 1.92 -21.16 14.40
C GLY A 348 0.71 -20.74 15.22
N ALA A 349 0.86 -19.58 15.86
CA ALA A 349 -0.24 -18.84 16.43
C ALA A 349 -0.01 -17.33 16.32
N THR A 350 -1.06 -16.60 15.99
CA THR A 350 -1.09 -15.13 16.00
C THR A 350 -1.31 -14.58 17.41
N VAL A 351 -0.93 -13.31 17.62
CA VAL A 351 -1.21 -12.59 18.88
C VAL A 351 -2.71 -12.53 19.18
N LEU A 352 -3.52 -12.24 18.16
CA LEU A 352 -4.98 -12.21 18.27
C LEU A 352 -5.53 -13.55 18.77
N LYS A 353 -5.05 -14.65 18.19
CA LYS A 353 -5.45 -16.00 18.60
C LYS A 353 -5.04 -16.30 20.03
N ALA A 354 -3.81 -15.96 20.43
CA ALA A 354 -3.37 -16.14 21.81
C ALA A 354 -4.28 -15.39 22.80
N LEU A 355 -4.60 -14.13 22.52
CA LEU A 355 -5.49 -13.31 23.35
C LEU A 355 -6.90 -13.90 23.42
N LYS A 356 -7.46 -14.34 22.29
CA LYS A 356 -8.78 -15.00 22.23
C LYS A 356 -8.83 -16.25 23.11
N TYR A 357 -7.85 -17.15 22.97
CA TYR A 357 -7.75 -18.35 23.80
C TYR A 357 -7.48 -18.00 25.28
N GLY A 358 -6.84 -16.86 25.53
CA GLY A 358 -6.67 -16.29 26.87
C GLY A 358 -8.01 -15.87 27.51
N TYR A 359 -8.87 -15.19 26.75
CA TYR A 359 -10.20 -14.79 27.19
C TYR A 359 -11.14 -15.99 27.40
N GLU A 360 -11.04 -17.00 26.55
CA GLU A 360 -11.80 -18.26 26.67
C GLU A 360 -11.30 -19.16 27.83
N GLY A 361 -10.21 -18.78 28.51
CA GLY A 361 -9.62 -19.54 29.61
C GLY A 361 -8.87 -20.80 29.18
N ARG A 362 -8.62 -20.99 27.87
CA ARG A 362 -7.86 -22.12 27.32
C ARG A 362 -6.35 -21.99 27.56
N VAL A 363 -5.87 -20.76 27.65
CA VAL A 363 -4.53 -20.43 28.15
C VAL A 363 -4.64 -19.30 29.18
N PRO A 364 -3.67 -19.12 30.09
CA PRO A 364 -3.73 -17.99 31.01
C PRO A 364 -3.67 -16.66 30.25
N LEU A 365 -4.62 -15.76 30.48
CA LEU A 365 -4.68 -14.45 29.83
C LEU A 365 -3.40 -13.63 30.02
N LYS A 366 -2.75 -13.76 31.19
CA LYS A 366 -1.45 -13.13 31.47
C LYS A 366 -0.35 -13.60 30.51
N SER A 367 -0.38 -14.87 30.13
CA SER A 367 0.59 -15.50 29.22
C SER A 367 0.28 -15.16 27.76
N ALA A 368 -0.99 -15.03 27.40
CA ALA A 368 -1.40 -14.51 26.10
C ALA A 368 -1.00 -13.03 25.92
N ARG A 369 -1.21 -12.20 26.96
CA ARG A 369 -0.78 -10.79 26.95
C ARG A 369 0.73 -10.64 26.87
N LEU A 370 1.48 -11.53 27.52
CA LEU A 370 2.94 -11.56 27.44
C LEU A 370 3.43 -11.65 25.98
N PHE A 371 2.73 -12.39 25.10
CA PHE A 371 3.08 -12.47 23.69
C PHE A 371 2.95 -11.11 22.97
N TYR A 372 1.86 -10.37 23.23
CA TYR A 372 1.70 -9.01 22.73
C TYR A 372 2.78 -8.06 23.27
N ASP A 373 3.02 -8.08 24.59
CA ASP A 373 3.97 -7.18 25.25
C ASP A 373 5.41 -7.39 24.74
N ILE A 374 5.79 -8.64 24.46
CA ILE A 374 7.10 -8.98 23.87
C ILE A 374 7.21 -8.48 22.42
N SER A 375 6.12 -8.56 21.66
CA SER A 375 6.08 -8.06 20.28
C SER A 375 6.32 -6.54 20.27
N GLU A 376 5.60 -5.79 21.10
CA GLU A 376 5.82 -4.36 21.29
C GLU A 376 7.23 -4.01 21.79
N LYS A 377 7.78 -4.82 22.70
CA LYS A 377 9.18 -4.67 23.14
C LYS A 377 10.14 -4.78 21.97
N ALA A 378 9.95 -5.77 21.10
CA ALA A 378 10.78 -5.94 19.90
C ALA A 378 10.68 -4.74 18.95
N ARG A 379 9.46 -4.23 18.68
CA ARG A 379 9.23 -3.03 17.86
C ARG A 379 10.01 -1.82 18.39
N ARG A 380 9.89 -1.52 19.68
CA ARG A 380 10.59 -0.39 20.31
C ARG A 380 12.12 -0.52 20.24
N ILE A 381 12.64 -1.75 20.40
CA ILE A 381 14.07 -2.02 20.26
C ILE A 381 14.52 -1.73 18.83
N VAL A 382 13.78 -2.18 17.82
CA VAL A 382 14.09 -1.98 16.40
C VAL A 382 14.06 -0.49 16.05
N GLU A 383 12.99 0.23 16.43
CA GLU A 383 12.88 1.68 16.21
C GLU A 383 14.04 2.45 16.81
N SER A 384 14.42 2.12 18.04
CA SER A 384 15.52 2.78 18.74
C SER A 384 16.88 2.46 18.12
N TYR A 385 17.16 1.18 17.86
CA TYR A 385 18.46 0.74 17.34
C TYR A 385 18.72 1.29 15.93
N PHE A 386 17.69 1.37 15.10
CA PHE A 386 17.79 1.93 13.74
C PHE A 386 17.45 3.42 13.66
N MET A 387 17.27 4.09 14.81
CA MET A 387 16.99 5.52 14.91
C MET A 387 15.89 5.99 13.95
N LEU A 388 14.80 5.24 13.89
CA LEU A 388 13.71 5.51 12.97
C LEU A 388 12.94 6.75 13.44
N ASN A 389 12.70 7.69 12.51
CA ASN A 389 11.91 8.90 12.77
C ASN A 389 10.39 8.65 12.69
N SER A 390 9.99 7.42 12.39
CA SER A 390 8.60 6.99 12.19
C SER A 390 8.31 5.74 13.01
N THR A 391 7.10 5.65 13.54
CA THR A 391 6.60 4.45 14.22
C THR A 391 6.45 3.30 13.23
N LEU A 392 6.99 2.14 13.57
CA LEU A 392 6.75 0.90 12.85
C LEU A 392 5.36 0.36 13.20
N TYR A 393 4.69 -0.21 12.22
CA TYR A 393 3.42 -0.91 12.42
C TYR A 393 3.62 -2.39 12.13
N PHE A 394 3.02 -3.25 12.95
CA PHE A 394 3.05 -4.69 12.68
C PHE A 394 2.19 -4.99 11.46
N SER A 395 2.79 -5.56 10.42
CA SER A 395 2.02 -6.25 9.38
C SER A 395 1.47 -7.57 9.93
N TYR A 396 2.26 -8.30 10.71
CA TYR A 396 1.84 -9.48 11.48
C TYR A 396 2.86 -9.81 12.58
N THR A 397 2.47 -10.67 13.52
CA THR A 397 3.38 -11.31 14.49
C THR A 397 2.95 -12.75 14.70
N HIS A 398 3.88 -13.69 14.49
CA HIS A 398 3.66 -15.11 14.66
C HIS A 398 4.58 -15.71 15.72
N LEU A 399 4.00 -16.51 16.60
CA LEU A 399 4.73 -17.45 17.44
C LEU A 399 4.75 -18.78 16.71
N VAL A 400 5.95 -19.28 16.41
CA VAL A 400 6.15 -20.40 15.48
C VAL A 400 6.95 -21.51 16.13
N CYS A 401 6.50 -22.75 15.96
CA CYS A 401 7.27 -23.96 16.18
C CYS A 401 7.57 -24.61 14.83
N ARG A 402 8.85 -24.85 14.56
CA ARG A 402 9.34 -25.62 13.41
C ARG A 402 9.98 -26.90 13.91
N THR A 403 9.45 -28.03 13.49
CA THR A 403 9.96 -29.36 13.85
C THR A 403 10.54 -30.01 12.61
N ALA A 404 11.79 -30.50 12.70
CA ALA A 404 12.38 -31.30 11.62
C ALA A 404 11.73 -32.68 11.59
N LEU A 405 11.29 -33.11 10.40
CA LEU A 405 10.78 -34.44 10.13
C LEU A 405 11.91 -35.30 9.57
N SER A 406 11.92 -36.59 9.90
CA SER A 406 12.82 -37.55 9.28
C SER A 406 12.44 -37.69 7.80
N GLY A 407 13.40 -37.56 6.88
CA GLY A 407 13.14 -37.82 5.47
C GLY A 407 12.98 -39.32 5.22
N GLU A 408 11.97 -39.70 4.43
CA GLU A 408 11.87 -41.03 3.81
C GLU A 408 12.82 -41.16 2.61
#